data_AF-A0A1V6C8E8-F1
#
_entry.id   AF-A0A1V6C8E8-F1
#
_cell.length_a   1.000
_cell.length_b   1.000
_cell.length_c   1.000
_cell.angle_alpha   90.00
_cell.angle_beta   90.00
_cell.angle_gamma   90.00
#
_symmetry.space_group_name_H-M   'P 1'
#
loop_
_entity.id
_entity.type
_entity.pdbx_description
1 polymer ?
#
loop_
_entity_poly.entity_id
_entity_poly.type
_entity_poly.pdbx_seq_one_letter_code
_entity_poly.pdbx_strand_id
1 'polypeptide(L)'
;MTKTNEDKLVFIYAVFFTFQVLHIFEEIWGRTYEMTILPFHRLENYLIAASMVVLASGLAMALMALGKPLGKKLTFIIAMVSGILNFFVHSIGWIATGNYFAGPGAGTITGVPLFISAIYFVTSTWKISD
;
A
#
# COMPACT_ATOMS: atom_id res chain seq x y z
N MET A 1 -2.51 -4.29 -25.20
CA MET A 1 -2.34 -3.06 -24.39
C MET A 1 -1.41 -2.11 -25.15
N THR A 2 -1.76 -0.84 -25.31
CA THR A 2 -0.86 0.14 -25.95
C THR A 2 0.22 0.58 -24.97
N LYS A 3 1.40 0.98 -25.46
CA LYS A 3 2.49 1.50 -24.62
C LYS A 3 2.03 2.63 -23.70
N THR A 4 1.20 3.53 -24.23
CA THR A 4 0.58 4.63 -23.48
C THR A 4 -0.28 4.16 -22.30
N ASN A 5 -0.95 3.01 -22.42
CA ASN A 5 -1.73 2.45 -21.31
C ASN A 5 -0.84 1.81 -20.25
N GLU A 6 0.29 1.22 -20.64
CA GLU A 6 1.29 0.66 -19.70
C GLU A 6 1.98 1.76 -18.90
N ASP A 7 2.42 2.84 -19.58
CA ASP A 7 3.02 4.00 -18.95
C ASP A 7 2.08 4.65 -17.92
N LYS A 8 0.77 4.72 -18.23
CA LYS A 8 -0.25 5.19 -17.30
C LYS A 8 -0.35 4.31 -16.05
N LEU A 9 -0.35 2.99 -16.19
CA LEU A 9 -0.41 2.09 -15.04
C LEU A 9 0.83 2.22 -14.15
N VAL A 10 2.02 2.34 -14.76
CA VAL A 10 3.27 2.59 -14.04
C VAL A 10 3.19 3.88 -13.24
N PHE A 11 2.72 4.96 -13.85
CA PHE A 11 2.55 6.24 -13.17
C PHE A 11 1.58 6.15 -11.99
N ILE A 12 0.40 5.56 -12.19
CA ILE A 12 -0.60 5.39 -11.13
C ILE A 12 -0.02 4.56 -9.97
N TYR A 13 0.69 3.48 -10.29
CA TYR A 13 1.32 2.65 -9.27
C TYR A 13 2.46 3.37 -8.53
N ALA A 14 3.21 4.25 -9.20
CA ALA A 14 4.23 5.08 -8.55
C ALA A 14 3.61 6.04 -7.53
N VAL A 15 2.43 6.61 -7.82
CA VAL A 15 1.66 7.43 -6.87
C VAL A 15 1.22 6.58 -5.67
N PHE A 16 0.66 5.40 -5.91
CA PHE A 16 0.31 4.44 -4.86
C PHE A 16 1.51 4.09 -3.97
N PHE A 17 2.65 3.75 -4.58
CA PHE A 17 3.88 3.41 -3.88
C PHE A 17 4.40 4.57 -3.03
N THR A 18 4.26 5.81 -3.50
CA THR A 18 4.62 6.99 -2.71
C THR A 18 3.78 7.09 -1.44
N PHE A 19 2.46 6.91 -1.55
CA PHE A 19 1.59 6.91 -0.36
C PHE A 19 1.88 5.74 0.57
N GLN A 20 2.25 4.57 0.04
CA GLN A 20 2.63 3.41 0.85
C GLN A 20 3.85 3.71 1.73
N VAL A 21 4.88 4.33 1.15
CA VAL A 21 6.09 4.73 1.88
C VAL A 21 5.77 5.80 2.94
N LEU A 22 5.00 6.82 2.57
CA LEU A 22 4.60 7.87 3.51
C LEU A 22 3.77 7.30 4.67
N HIS A 23 2.90 6.33 4.40
CA HIS A 23 2.10 5.66 5.41
C HIS A 23 2.95 4.87 6.40
N ILE A 24 3.96 4.14 5.92
CA ILE A 24 4.93 3.46 6.80
C ILE A 24 5.63 4.46 7.73
N PHE A 25 6.01 5.64 7.24
CA PHE A 25 6.61 6.67 8.11
C PHE A 25 5.62 7.21 9.15
N GLU A 26 4.36 7.40 8.78
CA GLU A 26 3.31 7.85 9.71
C GLU A 26 3.04 6.79 10.79
N GLU A 27 3.04 5.51 10.42
CA GLU A 27 2.92 4.38 11.35
C GLU A 27 4.08 4.31 12.35
N ILE A 28 5.32 4.52 11.88
CA ILE A 28 6.51 4.61 12.75
C ILE A 28 6.39 5.79 13.71
N TRP A 29 5.98 6.97 13.20
CA TRP A 29 5.79 8.17 14.02
C TRP A 29 4.72 7.96 15.10
N GLY A 30 3.61 7.33 14.72
CA GLY A 30 2.49 6.98 15.60
C GLY A 30 2.75 5.76 16.51
N ARG A 31 3.91 5.12 16.38
CA ARG A 31 4.29 3.90 17.11
C ARG A 31 3.23 2.80 17.03
N THR A 32 2.64 2.61 15.84
CA THR A 32 1.59 1.58 15.64
C THR A 32 2.08 0.18 15.98
N TYR A 33 3.38 -0.08 15.83
CA TYR A 33 4.05 -1.31 16.22
C TYR A 33 4.09 -1.57 17.74
N GLU A 34 3.63 -0.65 18.60
CA GLU A 34 3.45 -0.87 20.05
C GLU A 34 2.01 -1.29 20.39
N MET A 35 1.09 -1.22 19.43
CA MET A 35 -0.33 -1.50 19.66
C MET A 35 -0.61 -2.99 19.67
N THR A 36 -1.11 -3.50 20.79
CA THR A 36 -1.37 -4.93 21.00
C THR A 36 -2.41 -5.54 20.06
N ILE A 37 -3.32 -4.72 19.52
CA ILE A 37 -4.36 -5.14 18.56
C ILE A 37 -3.78 -5.41 17.15
N LEU A 38 -2.59 -4.86 16.84
CA LEU A 38 -1.95 -4.98 15.54
C LEU A 38 -0.90 -6.12 15.55
N PRO A 39 -0.52 -6.68 14.38
CA PRO A 39 0.28 -7.90 14.31
C PRO A 39 1.76 -7.73 14.69
N PHE A 40 2.26 -6.50 14.78
CA PHE A 40 3.65 -6.22 15.11
C PHE A 40 3.71 -5.52 16.46
N HIS A 41 4.47 -6.12 17.39
CA HIS A 41 4.65 -5.62 18.77
C HIS A 41 6.08 -5.14 19.06
N ARG A 42 6.93 -5.12 18.03
CA ARG A 42 8.36 -4.76 18.12
C ARG A 42 8.77 -3.97 16.89
N LEU A 43 9.55 -2.90 17.10
CA LEU A 43 10.01 -2.02 16.04
C LEU A 43 10.83 -2.79 15.00
N GLU A 44 11.70 -3.71 15.41
CA GLU A 44 12.58 -4.45 14.50
C GLU A 44 11.77 -5.32 13.52
N ASN A 45 10.77 -6.03 14.04
CA ASN A 45 9.89 -6.88 13.22
C ASN A 45 9.06 -6.03 12.25
N TYR A 46 8.56 -4.88 12.72
CA TYR A 46 7.85 -3.93 11.88
C TYR A 46 8.75 -3.40 10.76
N LEU A 47 9.97 -2.96 11.06
CA LEU A 47 10.91 -2.43 10.08
C LEU A 47 11.31 -3.48 9.04
N ILE A 48 11.48 -4.75 9.44
CA ILE A 48 11.73 -5.85 8.49
C ILE A 48 10.53 -6.02 7.55
N ALA A 49 9.31 -6.11 8.09
CA ALA A 49 8.10 -6.25 7.28
C ALA A 49 7.91 -5.06 6.33
N ALA A 50 8.04 -3.83 6.83
CA ALA A 50 7.96 -2.61 6.03
C ALA A 50 9.01 -2.58 4.92
N SER A 51 10.26 -2.95 5.22
CA SER A 51 11.34 -3.00 4.22
C SER A 51 11.03 -4.01 3.10
N MET A 52 10.50 -5.19 3.46
CA MET A 52 10.11 -6.20 2.48
C MET A 52 8.95 -5.74 1.60
N VAL A 53 7.96 -5.04 2.18
CA VAL A 53 6.85 -4.45 1.42
C VAL A 53 7.35 -3.39 0.43
N VAL A 54 8.25 -2.50 0.86
CA VAL A 54 8.84 -1.48 -0.02
C VAL A 54 9.66 -2.12 -1.14
N LEU A 55 10.49 -3.10 -0.82
CA LEU A 55 11.30 -3.83 -1.80
C LEU A 55 10.43 -4.55 -2.84
N ALA A 56 9.41 -5.30 -2.38
CA ALA A 56 8.50 -6.03 -3.24
C ALA A 56 7.73 -5.07 -4.18
N SER A 57 7.31 -3.92 -3.66
CA SER A 57 6.58 -2.91 -4.42
C SER A 57 7.45 -2.24 -5.48
N GLY A 58 8.68 -1.88 -5.13
CA GLY A 58 9.65 -1.34 -6.07
C GLY A 58 10.02 -2.33 -7.18
N LEU A 59 10.25 -3.60 -6.83
CA LEU A 59 10.54 -4.65 -7.80
C LEU A 59 9.35 -4.92 -8.74
N ALA A 60 8.13 -4.97 -8.19
CA ALA A 60 6.91 -5.15 -8.98
C ALA A 60 6.72 -4.00 -9.98
N MET A 61 6.95 -2.76 -9.55
CA MET A 61 6.89 -1.57 -10.40
C MET A 61 7.94 -1.62 -11.52
N ALA A 62 9.19 -1.99 -11.20
CA ALA A 62 10.26 -2.12 -12.20
C ALA A 62 9.92 -3.20 -13.25
N LEU A 63 9.43 -4.36 -12.81
CA LEU A 63 8.99 -5.43 -13.70
C LEU A 63 7.83 -4.98 -14.59
N MET A 64 6.88 -4.20 -14.06
CA MET A 64 5.76 -3.67 -14.82
C MET A 64 6.24 -2.64 -15.86
N ALA A 65 7.16 -1.75 -15.51
CA ALA A 65 7.77 -0.79 -16.42
C ALA A 65 8.57 -1.46 -17.56
N LEU A 66 9.14 -2.65 -17.30
CA LEU A 66 9.79 -3.49 -18.30
C LEU A 66 8.79 -4.33 -19.15
N GLY A 67 7.49 -4.09 -19.00
CA GLY A 67 6.44 -4.83 -19.73
C GLY A 67 6.31 -6.30 -19.32
N LYS A 68 6.89 -6.72 -18.19
CA LYS A 68 6.82 -8.13 -17.75
C LYS A 68 5.43 -8.45 -17.18
N PRO A 69 4.78 -9.55 -17.60
CA PRO A 69 3.46 -9.93 -17.09
C PRO A 69 3.42 -10.14 -15.58
N LEU A 70 4.53 -10.62 -15.00
CA LEU A 70 4.67 -10.80 -13.56
C LEU A 70 4.57 -9.46 -12.80
N GLY A 71 5.10 -8.37 -13.36
CA GLY A 71 5.02 -7.04 -12.76
C GLY A 71 3.57 -6.58 -12.55
N LYS A 72 2.72 -6.75 -13.56
CA LYS A 72 1.28 -6.40 -13.46
C LYS A 72 0.56 -7.23 -12.38
N LYS A 73 0.87 -8.53 -12.29
CA LYS A 73 0.28 -9.41 -11.26
C LYS A 73 0.72 -9.01 -9.85
N LEU A 74 2.02 -8.78 -9.65
CA LEU A 74 2.56 -8.41 -8.34
C LEU A 74 2.03 -7.06 -7.87
N THR A 75 2.05 -6.05 -8.75
CA THR A 75 1.50 -4.72 -8.43
C THR A 75 0.02 -4.78 -8.07
N PHE A 76 -0.78 -5.58 -8.78
CA PHE A 76 -2.18 -5.80 -8.44
C PHE A 76 -2.36 -6.41 -7.04
N ILE A 77 -1.63 -7.48 -6.74
CA ILE A 77 -1.71 -8.15 -5.42
C ILE A 77 -1.29 -7.19 -4.31
N ILE A 78 -0.20 -6.46 -4.51
CA ILE A 78 0.31 -5.51 -3.50
C ILE A 78 -0.68 -4.37 -3.27
N ALA A 79 -1.27 -3.79 -4.33
CA ALA A 79 -2.28 -2.75 -4.20
C ALA A 79 -3.51 -3.23 -3.40
N MET A 80 -3.97 -4.47 -3.66
CA MET A 80 -5.04 -5.10 -2.89
C MET A 80 -4.69 -5.26 -1.40
N VAL A 81 -3.51 -5.79 -1.09
CA VAL A 81 -3.13 -6.09 0.31
C VAL A 81 -2.73 -4.83 1.07
N SER A 82 -1.74 -4.10 0.56
CA SER A 82 -1.16 -2.95 1.27
C SER A 82 -1.98 -1.68 1.18
N GLY A 83 -2.88 -1.56 0.19
CA GLY A 83 -3.77 -0.41 0.05
C GLY A 83 -5.17 -0.69 0.59
N ILE A 84 -5.84 -1.68 0.00
CA ILE A 84 -7.26 -1.93 0.28
C ILE A 84 -7.45 -2.65 1.61
N LEU A 85 -6.81 -3.81 1.82
CA LEU A 85 -6.97 -4.56 3.07
C LEU A 85 -6.40 -3.78 4.27
N ASN A 86 -5.29 -3.07 4.07
CA ASN A 86 -4.67 -2.28 5.13
C ASN A 86 -5.64 -1.24 5.71
N PHE A 87 -6.41 -0.55 4.87
CA PHE A 87 -7.43 0.40 5.31
C PHE A 87 -8.45 -0.22 6.29
N PHE A 88 -8.87 -1.47 6.05
CA PHE A 88 -9.81 -2.17 6.93
C PHE A 88 -9.15 -2.62 8.23
N VAL A 89 -7.90 -3.11 8.18
CA VAL A 89 -7.14 -3.50 9.38
C VAL A 89 -7.03 -2.32 10.34
N HIS A 90 -6.66 -1.15 9.83
CA HIS A 90 -6.62 0.07 10.63
C HIS A 90 -8.01 0.54 11.07
N SER A 91 -9.04 0.46 10.22
CA SER A 91 -10.40 0.79 10.66
C SER A 91 -10.87 -0.04 11.85
N ILE A 92 -10.57 -1.34 11.85
CA ILE A 92 -10.85 -2.24 12.97
C ILE A 92 -10.01 -1.85 14.20
N GLY A 93 -8.71 -1.58 14.01
CA GLY A 93 -7.80 -1.15 15.08
C GLY A 93 -8.30 0.11 15.80
N TRP A 94 -8.80 1.11 15.06
CA TRP A 94 -9.39 2.32 15.64
C TRP A 94 -10.66 2.05 16.42
N ILE A 95 -11.61 1.31 15.83
CA ILE A 95 -12.88 1.00 16.49
C ILE A 95 -12.62 0.26 17.81
N ALA A 96 -11.61 -0.63 17.84
CA ALA A 96 -11.28 -1.41 19.02
C ALA A 96 -10.55 -0.60 20.12
N THR A 97 -9.78 0.43 19.77
CA THR A 97 -8.87 1.11 20.72
C THR A 97 -9.19 2.58 20.97
N GLY A 98 -9.99 3.21 20.12
CA GLY A 98 -10.17 4.67 20.07
C GLY A 98 -8.92 5.45 19.67
N ASN A 99 -7.80 4.77 19.39
CA ASN A 99 -6.54 5.42 19.07
C ASN A 99 -6.51 5.84 17.61
N TYR A 100 -6.33 7.14 17.37
CA TYR A 100 -6.23 7.73 16.03
C TYR A 100 -5.16 7.05 15.16
N PHE A 101 -4.00 6.73 15.73
CA PHE A 101 -2.93 6.00 15.03
C PHE A 101 -3.20 4.50 14.89
N ALA A 102 -4.22 3.96 15.55
CA ALA A 102 -4.70 2.62 15.20
C ALA A 102 -5.66 2.67 14.01
N GLY A 103 -6.07 3.86 13.58
CA GLY A 103 -7.11 4.07 12.58
C GLY A 103 -6.67 4.29 11.17
N PRO A 104 -7.65 4.44 10.25
CA PRO A 104 -7.37 5.00 8.95
C PRO A 104 -6.75 6.39 9.08
N GLY A 105 -6.85 6.98 10.29
CA GLY A 105 -6.20 8.20 10.73
C GLY A 105 -4.71 8.11 11.11
N ALA A 106 -4.12 6.92 11.27
CA ALA A 106 -2.66 6.69 11.23
C ALA A 106 -2.05 6.98 9.84
N GLY A 107 -2.67 7.92 9.15
CA GLY A 107 -3.02 7.87 7.75
C GLY A 107 -4.12 8.86 7.34
N THR A 108 -4.63 9.78 8.18
CA THR A 108 -5.55 10.82 7.64
C THR A 108 -4.82 11.68 6.60
N ILE A 109 -3.49 11.76 6.71
CA ILE A 109 -2.62 12.31 5.67
C ILE A 109 -2.34 11.27 4.57
N THR A 110 -2.07 10.00 4.91
CA THR A 110 -1.50 9.04 3.94
C THR A 110 -2.28 7.74 3.71
N GLY A 111 -2.98 7.19 4.72
CA GLY A 111 -3.78 5.97 4.66
C GLY A 111 -5.04 6.07 3.80
N VAL A 112 -5.78 7.19 3.86
CA VAL A 112 -6.90 7.44 2.94
C VAL A 112 -6.41 7.62 1.49
N PRO A 113 -5.39 8.45 1.20
CA PRO A 113 -4.80 8.51 -0.14
C PRO A 113 -4.21 7.19 -0.63
N LEU A 114 -3.60 6.39 0.25
CA LEU A 114 -3.11 5.05 -0.05
C LEU A 114 -4.26 4.13 -0.51
N PHE A 115 -5.37 4.13 0.22
CA PHE A 115 -6.57 3.37 -0.15
C PHE A 115 -7.13 3.80 -1.51
N ILE A 116 -7.32 5.11 -1.71
CA ILE A 116 -7.90 5.66 -2.95
C ILE A 116 -7.00 5.34 -4.15
N SER A 117 -5.69 5.56 -4.03
CA SER A 117 -4.74 5.26 -5.09
C SER A 117 -4.69 3.77 -5.43
N ALA A 118 -4.84 2.88 -4.44
CA ALA A 118 -4.94 1.45 -4.66
C ALA A 118 -6.20 1.04 -5.43
N ILE A 119 -7.37 1.57 -5.04
CA ILE A 119 -8.63 1.34 -5.77
C ILE A 119 -8.53 1.84 -7.20
N TYR A 120 -7.96 3.04 -7.39
CA TYR A 120 -7.77 3.60 -8.71
C TYR A 120 -6.83 2.74 -9.58
N PHE A 121 -5.74 2.23 -9.00
CA PHE A 121 -4.84 1.31 -9.71
C PHE A 121 -5.53 0.00 -10.10
N VAL A 122 -6.22 -0.66 -9.16
CA VAL A 122 -6.92 -1.93 -9.38
C VAL A 122 -7.98 -1.80 -10.47
N THR A 123 -8.81 -0.76 -10.39
CA THR A 123 -9.87 -0.52 -11.39
C THR A 123 -9.30 -0.12 -12.75
N SER A 124 -8.20 0.63 -12.79
CA SER A 124 -7.50 0.97 -14.04
C SER A 124 -6.87 -0.26 -14.69
N THR A 125 -6.31 -1.17 -13.89
CA THR A 125 -5.72 -2.41 -14.38
C THR A 125 -6.80 -3.30 -15.01
N TRP A 126 -7.99 -3.36 -14.40
CA TRP A 126 -9.13 -4.13 -14.90
C TRP A 126 -9.69 -3.58 -16.22
N LYS A 127 -9.85 -2.26 -16.33
CA LYS A 127 -10.36 -1.61 -17.55
C LYS A 127 -9.47 -1.75 -18.78
N ILE A 128 -8.19 -2.10 -18.58
CA ILE A 128 -7.22 -2.22 -19.66
C ILE A 128 -6.99 -3.71 -20.04
N SER A 129 -7.48 -4.65 -19.23
CA SER A 129 -7.52 -6.07 -19.60
C SER A 129 -8.71 -6.45 -20.49
N ASP A 130 -9.74 -5.60 -20.55
CA ASP A 130 -10.89 -5.70 -21.47
C ASP A 130 -10.58 -5.00 -22.81
#